data_AF-A0A380BYN8-F1
#
_entry.id   AF-A0A380BYN8-F1
#
_cell.length_a   1.000
_cell.length_b   1.000
_cell.length_c   1.000
_cell.angle_alpha   90.00
_cell.angle_beta   90.00
_cell.angle_gamma   90.00
#
_symmetry.space_group_name_H-M   'P 1'
#
loop_
_entity.id
_entity.type
_entity.pdbx_description
1 polymer ?
#
loop_
_entity_poly.entity_id
_entity_poly.type
_entity_poly.pdbx_seq_one_letter_code
_entity_poly.pdbx_strand_id
1 'polypeptide(L)' 'MVIIAIILFIISLVLLSYSIALLIGRDGSLFSLFSKEEKSATKAEKLSIYLATLVILTLSVIMLLQTI' A
#
# COMPACT_ATOMS: atom_id res chain seq x y z
N MET A 1 -20.39 -4.76 8.34
CA MET A 1 -19.74 -3.65 7.61
C MET A 1 -18.50 -3.14 8.33
N VAL A 2 -18.59 -2.76 9.61
CA VAL A 2 -17.43 -2.29 10.43
C VAL A 2 -16.23 -3.25 10.36
N ILE A 3 -16.44 -4.55 10.64
CA ILE A 3 -15.36 -5.55 10.62
C ILE A 3 -14.67 -5.62 9.25
N ILE A 4 -15.43 -5.51 8.16
CA ILE A 4 -14.89 -5.53 6.79
C ILE A 4 -14.04 -4.28 6.55
N ALA A 5 -14.51 -3.11 6.99
CA ALA A 5 -13.77 -1.85 6.87
C ALA A 5 -12.46 -1.87 7.68
N ILE A 6 -12.46 -2.47 8.88
CA ILE A 6 -11.24 -2.68 9.70
C ILE A 6 -10.25 -3.59 8.97
N ILE A 7 -10.72 -4.71 8.42
CA ILE A 7 -9.86 -5.65 7.67
C ILE A 7 -9.24 -4.94 6.46
N LEU A 8 -10.05 -4.22 5.67
CA LEU A 8 -9.58 -3.45 4.52
C LEU A 8 -8.56 -2.38 4.93
N PHE A 9 -8.81 -1.69 6.04
CA PHE A 9 -7.89 -0.70 6.59
C PHE A 9 -6.53 -1.33 6.93
N ILE A 10 -6.50 -2.45 7.66
CA ILE A 10 -5.26 -3.16 7.99
C ILE A 10 -4.51 -3.60 6.72
N ILE A 11 -5.22 -4.21 5.75
CA ILE A 11 -4.63 -4.64 4.47
C ILE A 11 -4.02 -3.45 3.74
N SER A 12 -4.72 -2.31 3.71
CA SER A 12 -4.24 -1.09 3.05
C SER A 12 -2.97 -0.53 3.70
N LEU A 13 -2.81 -0.63 5.02
CA LEU A 13 -1.59 -0.23 5.72
C LEU A 13 -0.39 -1.12 5.36
N VAL A 14 -0.62 -2.44 5.24
CA VAL A 14 0.42 -3.39 4.82
C VAL A 14 0.85 -3.10 3.37
N LEU A 15 -0.12 -2.92 2.47
CA LEU A 15 0.14 -2.54 1.07
C LEU A 15 0.85 -1.17 0.98
N LEU A 16 0.49 -0.22 1.84
CA LEU A 16 1.10 1.11 1.83
C LEU A 16 2.57 1.01 2.20
N SER A 17 2.87 0.26 3.27
CA SER A 17 4.24 -0.02 3.70
C SER A 17 5.05 -0.72 2.59
N TYR A 18 4.44 -1.69 1.91
CA TYR A 18 5.03 -2.40 0.77
C TYR A 18 5.35 -1.45 -0.40
N SER A 19 4.37 -0.64 -0.82
CA SER A 19 4.54 0.29 -1.93
C SER A 19 5.55 1.41 -1.63
N ILE A 20 5.59 1.92 -0.40
CA ILE A 20 6.59 2.89 0.06
C ILE A 20 7.99 2.27 -0.02
N ALA A 21 8.16 1.05 0.50
CA ALA A 21 9.43 0.34 0.44
C ALA A 21 9.87 0.12 -1.02
N LEU A 22 8.94 -0.22 -1.90
CA LEU A 22 9.17 -0.38 -3.34
C LEU A 22 9.58 0.93 -4.02
N LEU A 23 8.96 2.06 -3.64
CA LEU A 23 9.17 3.39 -4.22
C LEU A 23 10.51 4.02 -3.80
N ILE A 24 10.88 3.90 -2.53
CA ILE A 24 12.09 4.51 -1.95
C ILE A 24 13.35 3.75 -2.38
N GLY A 25 13.25 2.44 -2.56
CA GLY A 25 14.13 1.70 -3.45
C GLY A 25 15.62 1.61 -3.11
N ARG A 26 16.10 2.03 -1.94
CA ARG A 26 17.55 2.03 -1.68
C ARG A 26 18.04 1.62 -0.30
N ASP A 27 17.32 1.92 0.78
CA ASP A 27 17.93 1.81 2.14
C ASP A 27 17.11 1.01 3.17
N GLY A 28 15.99 0.38 2.76
CA GLY A 28 15.15 -0.41 3.67
C GLY A 28 15.46 -1.91 3.62
N SER A 29 15.55 -2.57 4.77
CA SER A 29 15.65 -4.05 4.86
C SER A 29 14.54 -4.76 4.07
N LEU A 30 13.35 -4.16 4.03
CA LEU A 30 12.21 -4.63 3.24
C LEU A 30 12.46 -4.60 1.73
N PHE A 31 13.28 -3.67 1.23
CA PHE A 31 13.62 -3.61 -0.19
C PHE A 31 14.43 -4.83 -0.64
N SER A 32 15.24 -5.40 0.25
CA SER A 32 16.00 -6.62 -0.05
C SER A 32 15.09 -7.82 -0.33
N LEU A 33 13.89 -7.84 0.25
CA LEU A 33 12.92 -8.94 0.16
C LEU A 33 12.16 -8.98 -1.17
N PHE A 34 12.13 -7.87 -1.93
CA PHE A 34 11.44 -7.87 -3.24
C PHE A 34 12.18 -8.73 -4.27
N SER A 35 11.41 -9.35 -5.15
CA SER A 35 11.93 -10.10 -6.29
C SER A 35 12.65 -9.18 -7.29
N LYS A 36 13.43 -9.77 -8.21
CA LYS A 36 14.12 -9.01 -9.27
C LYS A 36 13.13 -8.27 -10.18
N GLU A 37 11.97 -8.87 -10.42
CA GLU A 37 10.91 -8.32 -11.27
C GLU A 37 10.29 -7.06 -10.64
N GLU A 38 9.99 -7.11 -9.34
CA GLU A 38 9.44 -5.97 -8.59
C GLU A 38 10.44 -4.82 -8.45
N LYS A 39 11.71 -5.15 -8.28
CA LYS A 39 12.80 -4.16 -8.29
C LYS A 39 12.96 -3.53 -9.67
N SER A 40 12.76 -4.30 -10.74
CA SER A 40 12.83 -3.89 -12.15
C SER A 40 11.64 -3.04 -12.59
N ALA A 41 10.54 -2.99 -11.83
CA ALA A 41 9.41 -2.15 -12.17
C ALA A 41 9.84 -0.68 -12.33
N THR A 42 9.30 -0.04 -13.35
CA THR A 42 9.59 1.35 -13.67
C THR A 42 9.13 2.26 -12.54
N LYS A 43 9.73 3.44 -12.43
CA LYS A 43 9.36 4.43 -11.41
C LYS A 43 7.88 4.83 -11.51
N ALA A 44 7.33 4.85 -12.73
CA ALA A 44 5.92 5.14 -12.98
C ALA A 44 4.98 4.03 -12.46
N GLU A 45 5.32 2.76 -12.66
CA GLU A 45 4.54 1.62 -12.13
C GLU A 45 4.56 1.59 -10.61
N LYS A 46 5.73 1.79 -9.99
CA LYS A 46 5.84 1.85 -8.53
C LYS A 46 4.99 2.99 -7.95
N LEU A 47 4.97 4.14 -8.62
CA LEU A 47 4.14 5.28 -8.25
C LEU A 47 2.64 4.99 -8.41
N SER A 48 2.23 4.28 -9.46
CA SER A 48 0.83 3.90 -9.65
C SER A 48 0.33 2.95 -8.56
N ILE A 49 1.16 1.98 -8.16
CA ILE A 49 0.86 1.06 -7.05
C ILE A 49 0.67 1.86 -5.75
N TYR A 50 1.57 2.80 -5.46
CA TYR A 50 1.47 3.68 -4.29
C TYR A 50 0.17 4.50 -4.30
N LEU A 51 -0.15 5.15 -5.43
CA LEU A 51 -1.37 5.95 -5.58
C LEU A 51 -2.63 5.11 -5.44
N ALA A 52 -2.69 3.92 -6.06
CA ALA A 52 -3.81 3.00 -5.92
C ALA A 52 -4.00 2.58 -4.47
N THR A 53 -2.91 2.34 -3.75
CA THR A 53 -2.95 1.98 -2.33
C THR A 53 -3.48 3.11 -1.46
N LEU A 54 -3.10 4.36 -1.75
CA LEU A 54 -3.67 5.54 -1.08
C LEU A 54 -5.18 5.69 -1.31
N VAL A 55 -5.67 5.40 -2.52
CA VAL A 55 -7.10 5.42 -2.81
C VAL A 55 -7.84 4.38 -1.97
N ILE A 56 -7.32 3.15 -1.92
CA ILE A 56 -7.91 2.07 -1.11
C ILE A 56 -7.93 2.44 0.38
N LEU A 57 -6.82 2.98 0.90
CA LEU A 57 -6.75 3.46 2.27
C LEU A 57 -7.80 4.54 2.54
N THR A 58 -7.90 5.53 1.66
CA THR A 58 -8.88 6.63 1.80
C THR A 58 -10.31 6.11 1.82
N LEU A 59 -10.66 5.19 0.91
CA LEU A 59 -11.97 4.55 0.89
C LEU A 59 -12.25 3.77 2.18
N SER A 60 -11.26 3.03 2.70
CA SER A 60 -11.42 2.28 3.95
C SER A 60 -11.64 3.21 5.15
N VAL A 61 -10.98 4.36 5.19
CA VAL A 61 -11.17 5.38 6.24
C VAL A 61 -12.56 6.01 6.14
N ILE A 62 -13.02 6.36 4.94
CA ILE A 62 -14.38 6.90 4.73
C ILE A 62 -15.42 5.89 5.20
N MET A 63 -15.26 4.61 4.84
CA MET A 63 -16.18 3.55 5.27
C MET A 63 -16.19 3.39 6.79
N LEU A 64 -15.03 3.47 7.45
CA LEU A 64 -14.93 3.43 8.92
C LEU A 64 -15.64 4.61 9.56
N LEU A 65 -15.40 5.83 9.06
CA LEU A 65 -16.04 7.06 9.53
C LEU A 65 -17.56 7.02 9.39
N GLN A 66 -18.09 6.46 8.30
CA GLN A 66 -19.53 6.33 8.10
C GLN A 66 -20.19 5.30 9.04
N THR A 67 -19.40 4.45 9.69
CA THR A 67 -19.92 3.44 10.63
C THR A 67 -19.79 3.83 12.11
N ILE A 68 -19.17 4.98 12.41
CA ILE A 68 -19.07 5.56 13.75
C ILE A 68 -20.17 6.62 13.91
#